data_AF-A0A3B8JPX6-F1
#
_entry.id   AF-A0A3B8JPX6-F1
#
_cell.length_a   1.000
_cell.length_b   1.000
_cell.length_c   1.000
_cell.angle_alpha   90.00
_cell.angle_beta   90.00
_cell.angle_gamma   90.00
#
_symmetry.space_group_name_H-M   'P 1'
#
loop_
_entity.id
_entity.type
_entity.pdbx_description
1 polymer ?
#
loop_
_entity_poly.entity_id
_entity_poly.type
_entity_poly.pdbx_seq_one_letter_code
_entity_poly.pdbx_strand_id
1 'polypeptide(L)' 'MNADDREDTTIYKVVVNHERQYSIWPADRENPLGWRDVGKSGIKTECLAYIKEVWTDMRPLRLTGV' A
#
# COMPACT_ATOMS: atom_id res chain seq x y z
N MET A 1 -22.52 2.50 -15.25
CA MET A 1 -21.19 3.13 -15.45
C MET A 1 -20.68 3.55 -14.08
N ASN A 2 -19.53 3.03 -13.65
CA ASN A 2 -18.99 3.27 -12.29
C ASN A 2 -18.48 4.72 -12.18
N ALA A 3 -18.97 5.45 -11.18
CA ALA A 3 -18.67 6.86 -10.92
C ALA A 3 -17.35 7.05 -10.15
N ASP A 4 -16.29 6.31 -10.53
CA ASP A 4 -14.96 6.37 -9.92
C ASP A 4 -13.92 6.86 -10.94
N ASP A 5 -14.29 7.84 -11.77
CA ASP A 5 -13.39 8.58 -12.66
C ASP A 5 -13.39 10.06 -12.26
N ARG A 6 -13.32 10.32 -10.96
CA ARG A 6 -12.84 11.63 -10.49
C ARG A 6 -11.35 11.45 -10.33
N GLU A 7 -10.56 12.21 -11.08
CA GLU A 7 -9.11 12.22 -10.92
C GLU A 7 -8.78 12.46 -9.43
N ASP A 8 -8.42 11.38 -8.74
CA ASP A 8 -8.06 11.43 -7.33
C ASP A 8 -6.65 12.01 -7.27
N THR A 9 -6.62 13.35 -7.14
CA THR A 9 -5.40 14.15 -7.02
C THR A 9 -4.81 14.10 -5.61
N THR A 10 -5.37 13.26 -4.72
CA THR A 10 -4.88 13.11 -3.36
C THR A 10 -3.51 12.45 -3.38
N ILE A 11 -2.57 13.04 -2.64
CA ILE A 11 -1.27 12.41 -2.40
C ILE A 11 -1.42 11.40 -1.26
N TYR A 12 -1.04 10.17 -1.55
CA TYR A 12 -0.96 9.07 -0.60
C TYR A 12 0.49 8.78 -0.24
N LYS A 13 0.68 8.15 0.90
CA LYS A 13 1.91 7.49 1.32
C LYS A 13 1.61 6.01 1.53
N VAL A 14 2.60 5.17 1.26
CA VAL A 14 2.53 3.75 1.57
C VAL A 14 2.94 3.57 3.02
N VAL A 15 2.11 2.82 3.75
CA VAL A 15 2.33 2.47 5.15
C VAL A 15 2.36 0.96 5.31
N VAL A 16 3.10 0.50 6.32
CA VAL A 16 3.21 -0.89 6.70
C VAL A 16 2.94 -1.04 8.19
N ASN A 17 2.23 -2.10 8.57
CA ASN A 17 2.02 -2.45 9.97
C ASN A 17 3.03 -3.51 10.45
N HIS A 18 2.97 -3.84 11.74
CA HIS A 18 3.78 -4.90 12.35
C HIS A 18 3.58 -6.31 11.76
N GLU A 19 2.49 -6.55 11.04
CA GLU A 19 2.17 -7.83 10.39
C GLU A 19 2.68 -7.87 8.94
N ARG A 20 3.43 -6.84 8.50
CA ARG A 20 3.90 -6.65 7.12
C ARG A 20 2.77 -6.54 6.09
N GLN A 21 1.62 -6.03 6.52
CA GLN A 21 0.54 -5.65 5.62
C GLN A 21 0.79 -4.24 5.12
N TYR A 22 0.69 -4.06 3.81
CA TYR A 22 0.87 -2.77 3.16
C TYR A 22 -0.48 -2.13 2.85
N SER A 23 -0.57 -0.82 3.02
CA SER A 23 -1.74 -0.04 2.64
C SER A 23 -1.33 1.36 2.18
N ILE A 24 -2.26 2.08 1.56
CA ILE A 24 -2.11 3.50 1.24
C ILE A 24 -2.83 4.34 2.29
N TRP A 25 -2.23 5.45 2.69
CA TRP A 25 -2.79 6.40 3.65
C TRP A 25 -2.63 7.83 3.12
N PRO A 26 -3.56 8.77 3.35
CA PRO A 26 -3.39 10.15 2.92
C PRO A 26 -2.10 10.75 3.50
N ALA A 27 -1.26 11.36 2.66
CA ALA A 27 0.03 11.88 3.08
C ALA A 27 -0.09 13.04 4.09
N ASP A 28 -1.17 13.81 3.99
CA ASP A 28 -1.51 14.94 4.87
C ASP A 28 -1.91 14.52 6.29
N ARG A 29 -2.20 13.23 6.53
CA ARG A 29 -2.63 12.74 7.85
C ARG A 29 -1.51 12.05 8.60
N GLU A 30 -1.52 12.17 9.92
CA GLU A 30 -0.66 11.35 10.78
C GLU A 30 -0.99 9.85 10.61
N ASN A 31 0.03 9.01 10.79
CA ASN A 31 -0.14 7.57 10.69
C ASN A 31 -0.95 7.05 11.88
N PRO A 32 -1.90 6.12 11.67
CA PRO A 32 -2.54 5.43 12.77
C PRO A 32 -1.52 4.64 13.60
N LEU A 33 -1.84 4.43 14.88
CA LEU A 33 -0.97 3.68 15.80
C LEU A 33 -0.69 2.28 15.27
N GLY A 34 0.59 1.88 15.29
CA GLY A 34 1.04 0.58 14.77
C GLY A 34 1.36 0.57 13.26
N TRP A 35 1.12 1.67 12.55
CA TRP A 35 1.50 1.84 11.15
C TRP A 35 2.70 2.77 11.01
N ARG A 36 3.56 2.48 10.04
CA ARG A 36 4.78 3.24 9.75
C ARG A 36 4.88 3.51 8.26
N ASP A 37 5.42 4.67 7.90
CA ASP A 37 5.74 4.98 6.51
C ASP A 37 6.87 4.08 5.99
N VAL A 38 6.80 3.73 4.71
CA VAL A 38 7.84 2.94 4.02
C VAL A 38 8.71 3.81 3.11
N GLY A 39 8.49 5.13 3.10
CA GLY A 39 9.22 6.07 2.25
C GLY A 39 8.70 6.25 0.82
N LYS A 40 7.61 5.57 0.42
CA LYS A 40 6.93 5.79 -0.88
C LYS A 40 5.71 6.70 -0.69
N SER A 41 5.59 7.75 -1.49
CA SER A 41 4.41 8.61 -1.60
C SER A 41 4.17 9.06 -3.04
N GLY A 42 2.94 9.42 -3.37
CA GLY A 42 2.52 9.84 -4.71
C GLY A 42 1.02 9.68 -4.90
N ILE A 43 0.57 9.69 -6.15
CA ILE A 43 -0.84 9.41 -6.44
C ILE A 43 -1.19 7.96 -6.10
N LYS A 44 -2.49 7.68 -5.96
CA LYS A 44 -3.04 6.35 -5.63
C LYS A 44 -2.42 5.23 -6.48
N THR A 45 -2.37 5.41 -7.80
CA THR A 45 -1.87 4.40 -8.75
C THR A 45 -0.39 4.07 -8.52
N GLU A 46 0.47 5.08 -8.30
CA GLU A 46 1.90 4.87 -8.04
C GLU A 46 2.15 4.15 -6.71
N CYS A 47 1.39 4.50 -5.67
CA CYS A 47 1.49 3.85 -4.37
C CYS A 47 1.04 2.39 -4.43
N LEU A 48 -0.07 2.11 -5.12
CA LEU A 48 -0.56 0.74 -5.32
C LEU A 48 0.38 -0.11 -6.18
N ALA A 49 0.99 0.48 -7.23
CA ALA A 49 2.00 -0.19 -8.03
C ALA A 49 3.20 -0.61 -7.17
N TYR A 50 3.73 0.30 -6.36
CA TYR A 50 4.80 0.00 -5.41
C TYR A 50 4.42 -1.13 -4.45
N ILE A 51 3.21 -1.09 -3.86
CA ILE A 51 2.73 -2.15 -2.97
C ILE A 51 2.70 -3.49 -3.69
N LYS A 52 2.24 -3.54 -4.94
CA LYS A 52 2.22 -4.76 -5.75
C LYS A 52 3.62 -5.33 -6.00
N GLU A 53 4.63 -4.47 -6.14
CA GLU A 53 6.03 -4.87 -6.32
C GLU A 53 6.65 -5.41 -5.03
N VAL A 54 6.46 -4.71 -3.90
CA VAL A 54 7.10 -5.06 -2.62
C VAL A 54 6.33 -6.12 -1.83
N TRP A 55 5.02 -6.21 -2.01
CA TRP A 55 4.17 -7.23 -1.40
C TRP A 55 4.08 -8.47 -2.29
N THR A 56 5.25 -8.93 -2.73
CA THR A 56 5.42 -10.08 -3.62
C THR A 56 5.26 -11.42 -2.90
N ASP A 57 5.36 -11.43 -1.58
CA ASP A 57 5.18 -12.61 -0.74
C ASP A 57 3.81 -12.59 -0.02
N MET A 58 2.73 -12.54 -0.82
CA MET A 58 1.37 -12.85 -0.34
C MET A 58 1.05 -14.35 -0.40
N ARG A 59 2.07 -15.19 -0.64
CA ARG A 59 1.90 -16.64 -0.59
C ARG A 59 1.81 -17.04 0.88
N PRO A 60 0.81 -17.81 1.33
CA PRO A 60 1.03 -18.61 2.53
C PRO A 60 2.29 -19.44 2.28
N LEU A 61 3.26 -19.46 3.21
CA LEU A 61 4.32 -20.46 3.18
C LEU A 61 3.63 -21.83 3.05
N ARG A 62 3.75 -22.52 1.90
CA ARG A 62 3.84 -23.97 1.58
C ARG A 62 3.56 -24.12 0.06
N LEU A 63 4.25 -24.93 -0.74
CA LEU A 63 4.85 -26.25 -0.55
C LEU A 63 6.26 -26.29 -1.14
N THR A 64 7.24 -26.77 -0.36
CA THR A 64 8.41 -27.46 -0.93
C THR A 64 7.92 -28.82 -1.41
N GLY A 65 7.76 -28.99 -2.72
CA GLY A 65 7.66 -30.30 -3.36
C GLY A 65 9.05 -30.69 -3.87
N VAL A 66 9.65 -31.66 -3.20
CA VAL A 66 10.83 -32.42 -3.65
C VAL A 66 10.51 -33.18 -4.94
#